data_AF-A0A529KB62-F1
#
_entry.id   AF-A0A529KB62-F1
#
_cell.length_a   1.000
_cell.length_b   1.000
_cell.length_c   1.000
_cell.angle_alpha   90.00
_cell.angle_beta   90.00
_cell.angle_gamma   90.00
#
_symmetry.space_group_name_H-M   'P 1'
#
loop_
_entity.id
_entity.type
_entity.pdbx_description
1 polymer ?
#
loop_
_entity_poly.entity_id
_entity_poly.type
_entity_poly.pdbx_seq_one_letter_code
_entity_poly.pdbx_strand_id
1 'polypeptide(L)'
;MVRFILILFAVLAAVGLFSGWYIWPAQVESYVAQQRLIAREIAGPGLLGATNQVVVTARIQAFLAEVRVDRNDEVKTGDILATLNATELEYQLAAAVANDRAAAESVREAELERDRLAIAAGTAQA
;
A
#
# COMPACT_ATOMS: atom_id res chain seq x y z
N MET A 1 48.58 84.85 32.21
CA MET A 1 47.12 84.70 32.49
C MET A 1 46.31 84.34 31.25
N VAL A 2 46.38 85.09 30.15
CA VAL A 2 45.56 84.86 28.94
C VAL A 2 45.69 83.45 28.33
N ARG A 3 46.89 82.86 28.32
CA ARG A 3 47.12 81.49 27.81
C ARG A 3 46.38 80.42 28.64
N PHE A 4 46.21 80.61 29.94
CA PHE A 4 45.50 79.66 30.80
C PHE A 4 43.98 79.70 30.58
N ILE A 5 43.43 80.89 30.33
CA ILE A 5 42.00 81.08 30.02
C ILE A 5 41.66 80.43 28.68
N LEU A 6 42.52 80.57 27.66
CA LEU A 6 42.34 79.94 26.35
C LEU A 6 42.37 78.41 26.43
N ILE A 7 43.27 77.83 27.24
CA ILE A 7 43.35 76.37 27.42
C ILE A 7 42.09 75.85 28.13
N LEU A 8 41.62 76.55 29.18
CA LEU A 8 40.40 76.15 29.89
C LEU A 8 39.18 76.15 28.97
N PHE A 9 39.05 77.17 28.11
CA PHE A 9 37.96 77.26 27.15
C PHE A 9 38.03 76.17 26.07
N ALA A 10 39.23 75.83 25.60
CA ALA A 10 39.45 74.74 24.66
C ALA A 10 39.09 73.36 25.25
N VAL A 11 39.41 73.14 26.53
CA VAL A 11 39.05 71.89 27.24
C VAL A 11 37.54 71.80 27.43
N LEU A 12 36.87 72.88 27.83
CA LEU A 12 35.41 72.92 27.96
C LEU A 12 34.70 72.68 26.63
N ALA A 13 35.19 73.25 25.53
CA ALA A 13 34.66 73.01 24.19
C ALA A 13 34.87 71.56 23.74
N ALA A 14 36.04 70.98 24.02
CA ALA A 14 36.31 69.57 23.71
C ALA A 14 35.39 68.64 24.50
N VAL A 15 35.23 68.86 25.82
CA VAL A 15 34.33 68.06 26.66
C VAL A 15 32.88 68.20 26.20
N GLY A 16 32.44 69.40 25.80
CA GLY A 16 31.11 69.61 25.24
C GLY A 16 30.87 68.84 23.94
N LEU A 17 31.84 68.86 23.01
CA LEU A 17 31.74 68.12 21.75
C LEU A 17 31.74 66.60 21.95
N PHE A 18 32.66 66.10 22.79
CA PHE A 18 32.79 64.66 23.05
C PHE A 18 31.57 64.11 23.79
N SER A 19 31.00 64.89 24.72
CA SER A 19 29.81 64.50 25.45
C SER A 19 28.59 64.43 24.54
N GLY A 20 28.45 65.38 23.60
CA GLY A 20 27.39 65.32 22.59
C GLY A 20 27.47 64.04 21.76
N TRP A 21 28.66 63.71 21.25
CA TRP A 21 28.82 62.54 20.37
C TRP A 21 28.64 61.20 21.09
N TYR A 22 29.00 61.12 22.38
CA TYR A 22 28.85 59.89 23.17
C TYR A 22 27.41 59.64 23.64
N ILE A 23 26.60 60.69 23.80
CA ILE A 23 25.24 60.61 24.33
C ILE A 23 24.19 60.45 23.23
N TRP A 24 24.54 60.59 21.95
CA TRP A 24 23.59 60.39 20.86
C TRP A 24 23.26 58.90 20.67
N PRO A 25 22.07 58.42 21.05
CA PRO A 25 21.71 57.03 20.88
C PRO A 25 21.55 56.76 19.38
N ALA A 26 22.38 55.88 18.83
CA ALA A 26 22.20 55.37 17.47
C ALA A 26 20.82 54.68 17.42
N GLN A 27 19.92 55.19 16.58
CA GLN A 27 18.61 54.57 16.41
C GLN A 27 18.79 53.24 15.68
N VAL A 28 18.64 52.15 16.42
CA VAL A 28 18.67 50.80 15.86
C VAL A 28 17.24 50.36 15.62
N GLU A 29 16.94 49.94 14.39
CA GLU A 29 15.65 49.33 14.07
C GLU A 29 15.46 48.07 14.91
N SER A 30 14.42 48.07 15.74
CA SER A 30 14.02 46.91 16.51
C SER A 30 12.74 46.32 15.94
N TYR A 31 12.74 45.01 15.74
CA TYR A 31 11.58 44.26 15.30
C TYR A 31 11.03 43.48 16.50
N VAL A 32 9.77 43.77 16.86
CA VAL A 32 9.09 43.05 17.94
C VAL A 32 8.66 41.69 17.42
N ALA A 33 9.27 40.61 17.93
CA ALA A 33 8.90 39.25 17.58
C ALA A 33 7.49 38.94 18.09
N GLN A 34 6.55 38.76 17.17
CA GLN A 34 5.19 38.33 17.49
C GLN A 34 5.11 36.80 17.45
N GLN A 35 4.57 36.20 18.50
CA GLN A 35 4.33 34.76 18.53
C GLN A 35 3.19 34.43 17.57
N ARG A 36 3.55 33.84 16.43
CA ARG A 36 2.60 33.33 15.43
C ARG A 36 2.86 31.84 15.25
N LEU A 37 1.79 31.08 15.04
CA LEU A 37 1.89 29.68 14.62
C LEU A 37 2.56 29.63 13.25
N ILE A 38 3.77 29.08 13.20
CA ILE A 38 4.47 28.79 11.94
C ILE A 38 4.08 27.37 11.55
N ALA A 39 3.28 27.23 10.50
CA ALA A 39 3.01 25.93 9.90
C ALA A 39 4.30 25.46 9.20
N ARG A 40 4.95 24.44 9.78
CA ARG A 40 6.14 23.82 9.20
C ARG A 40 5.71 22.64 8.36
N GLU A 41 5.60 22.84 7.05
CA GLU A 41 5.40 21.74 6.10
C GLU A 41 6.76 21.12 5.76
N ILE A 42 6.93 19.85 6.11
CA ILE A 42 8.15 19.10 5.82
C ILE A 42 7.85 18.21 4.62
N ALA A 43 8.30 18.63 3.43
CA ALA A 43 8.23 17.81 2.23
C ALA A 43 9.38 16.80 2.25
N GLY A 44 9.05 15.52 2.45
CA GLY A 44 9.96 14.40 2.24
C GLY A 44 9.62 13.67 0.94
N PRO A 45 10.58 13.07 0.23
CA PRO A 45 10.28 12.24 -0.92
C PRO A 45 9.47 11.02 -0.48
N GLY A 46 8.25 10.91 -0.98
CA GLY A 46 7.41 9.71 -0.84
C GLY A 46 7.36 8.98 -2.17
N LEU A 47 7.64 7.68 -2.16
CA LEU A 47 7.40 6.83 -3.32
C LEU A 47 5.95 6.32 -3.24
N LEU A 48 5.17 6.60 -4.28
CA LEU A 48 3.83 6.06 -4.42
C LEU A 48 3.92 4.67 -5.03
N GLY A 49 3.37 3.67 -4.34
CA GLY A 49 3.21 2.31 -4.84
C GLY A 49 1.74 2.00 -5.12
N ALA A 50 1.48 0.95 -5.90
CA ALA A 50 0.14 0.42 -6.05
C ALA A 50 -0.38 -0.09 -4.70
N THR A 51 -1.62 0.28 -4.33
CA THR A 51 -2.25 -0.18 -3.07
C THR A 51 -2.41 -1.70 -3.05
N ASN A 52 -2.70 -2.30 -4.20
CA ASN A 52 -2.80 -3.74 -4.35
C ASN A 52 -2.06 -4.16 -5.63
N GLN A 53 -1.00 -4.95 -5.48
CA GLN A 53 -0.21 -5.47 -6.58
C GLN A 53 -0.31 -6.99 -6.58
N VAL A 54 -0.84 -7.56 -7.65
CA VAL A 54 -1.01 -9.00 -7.80
C VAL A 54 -0.31 -9.49 -9.07
N VAL A 55 0.35 -10.64 -8.96
CA VAL A 55 0.94 -11.34 -10.11
C VAL A 55 0.06 -12.56 -10.39
N VAL A 56 -0.59 -12.56 -11.55
CA VAL A 56 -1.48 -13.67 -11.95
C VAL A 56 -0.65 -14.76 -12.62
N THR A 57 -0.75 -15.98 -12.11
CA THR A 57 -0.06 -17.16 -12.66
C THR A 57 -1.06 -18.28 -12.94
N ALA A 58 -0.74 -19.12 -13.93
CA ALA A 58 -1.52 -20.32 -14.20
C ALA A 58 -1.34 -21.32 -13.05
N ARG A 59 -2.44 -21.80 -12.47
CA ARG A 59 -2.43 -22.80 -11.38
C ARG A 59 -2.20 -24.22 -11.88
N ILE A 60 -2.40 -24.46 -13.17
CA ILE A 60 -2.29 -25.76 -13.82
C ILE A 60 -1.31 -25.66 -14.98
N GLN A 61 -0.68 -26.78 -15.30
CA GLN A 61 0.16 -26.91 -16.48
C GLN A 61 -0.75 -27.15 -17.69
N ALA A 62 -0.80 -26.18 -18.59
CA ALA A 62 -1.66 -26.21 -19.77
C ALA A 62 -1.08 -25.31 -20.87
N PHE A 63 -1.54 -25.50 -22.11
CA PHE A 63 -1.12 -24.67 -23.23
C PHE A 63 -1.99 -23.42 -23.29
N LEU A 64 -1.37 -22.26 -23.56
CA LEU A 64 -2.10 -21.01 -23.75
C LEU A 64 -2.84 -21.05 -25.09
N ALA A 65 -4.18 -20.98 -25.04
CA ALA A 65 -5.01 -21.04 -26.24
C ALA A 65 -5.30 -19.64 -26.79
N GLU A 66 -5.71 -18.72 -25.92
CA GLU A 66 -6.12 -17.37 -26.28
C GLU A 66 -5.85 -16.42 -25.11
N VAL A 67 -5.46 -15.19 -25.42
CA VAL A 67 -5.40 -14.08 -24.47
C VAL A 67 -6.48 -13.09 -24.87
N ARG A 68 -7.39 -12.76 -23.94
CA ARG A 68 -8.58 -11.93 -24.21
C ARG A 68 -8.43 -10.47 -23.82
N VAL A 69 -7.31 -10.12 -23.21
CA VAL A 69 -7.01 -8.78 -22.71
C VAL A 69 -5.66 -8.32 -23.26
N ASP A 70 -5.55 -7.04 -23.60
CA ASP A 70 -4.27 -6.47 -24.01
C ASP A 70 -3.58 -5.76 -22.84
N ARG A 71 -2.35 -5.33 -23.05
CA ARG A 71 -1.56 -4.59 -22.07
C ARG A 71 -2.20 -3.24 -21.81
N ASN A 72 -2.26 -2.87 -20.53
CA ASN A 72 -2.85 -1.64 -20.02
C ASN A 72 -4.39 -1.60 -20.07
N ASP A 73 -5.06 -2.69 -20.42
CA ASP A 73 -6.50 -2.79 -20.29
C ASP A 73 -6.91 -2.83 -18.80
N GLU A 74 -8.03 -2.19 -18.49
CA GLU A 74 -8.64 -2.26 -17.17
C GLU A 74 -9.42 -3.58 -17.03
N VAL A 75 -9.08 -4.37 -16.02
CA VAL A 75 -9.68 -5.68 -15.76
C VAL A 75 -10.29 -5.72 -14.36
N LYS A 76 -11.40 -6.45 -14.22
CA LYS A 76 -12.12 -6.62 -12.96
C LYS A 76 -11.93 -8.02 -12.41
N THR A 77 -12.22 -8.17 -11.11
CA THR A 77 -12.23 -9.48 -10.47
C THR A 77 -13.28 -10.36 -11.13
N GLY A 78 -12.84 -11.54 -11.61
CA GLY A 78 -13.69 -12.50 -12.32
C GLY A 78 -13.53 -12.46 -13.84
N ASP A 79 -12.83 -11.46 -14.39
CA ASP A 79 -12.62 -11.38 -15.83
C ASP A 79 -11.66 -12.48 -16.32
N ILE A 80 -11.98 -13.05 -17.49
CA ILE A 80 -11.17 -14.09 -18.11
C ILE A 80 -10.03 -13.43 -18.89
N LEU A 81 -8.84 -13.41 -18.30
CA LEU A 81 -7.65 -12.83 -18.94
C LEU A 81 -7.12 -13.71 -20.07
N ALA A 82 -7.13 -15.02 -19.87
CA ALA A 82 -6.61 -15.99 -20.82
C ALA A 82 -7.36 -17.32 -20.72
N THR A 83 -7.49 -18.00 -21.85
CA THR A 83 -7.99 -19.37 -21.93
C THR A 83 -6.82 -20.31 -22.09
N LEU A 84 -6.77 -21.32 -21.22
CA LEU A 84 -5.79 -22.40 -21.30
C LEU A 84 -6.47 -23.64 -21.88
N ASN A 85 -5.82 -24.27 -22.85
CA ASN A 85 -6.24 -25.57 -23.35
C ASN A 85 -5.50 -26.66 -22.57
N ALA A 86 -6.27 -27.47 -21.85
CA ALA A 86 -5.80 -28.55 -21.00
C ALA A 86 -6.48 -29.88 -21.36
N THR A 87 -6.36 -30.31 -22.61
CA THR A 87 -7.01 -31.54 -23.11
C THR A 87 -6.70 -32.77 -22.25
N GLU A 88 -5.47 -32.89 -21.75
CA GLU A 88 -5.08 -33.97 -20.84
C GLU A 88 -5.90 -33.96 -19.54
N LEU A 89 -6.13 -32.78 -18.97
CA LEU A 89 -6.93 -32.63 -17.75
C LEU A 89 -8.40 -32.94 -18.01
N GLU A 90 -8.91 -32.62 -19.20
CA GLU A 90 -10.27 -32.98 -19.62
C GLU A 90 -10.44 -34.51 -19.72
N TYR A 91 -9.46 -35.22 -20.29
CA TYR A 91 -9.49 -36.68 -20.34
C TYR A 91 -9.41 -37.31 -18.94
N GLN A 92 -8.55 -36.80 -18.08
CA GLN A 92 -8.45 -37.26 -16.69
C GLN A 92 -9.75 -37.01 -15.92
N LEU A 93 -10.39 -35.86 -16.12
CA LEU A 93 -11.68 -35.56 -15.52
C LEU A 93 -12.77 -36.50 -16.03
N ALA A 94 -12.83 -36.76 -17.34
CA ALA A 94 -13.80 -37.68 -17.93
C ALA A 94 -13.63 -39.10 -17.37
N ALA A 95 -12.38 -39.59 -17.24
CA ALA A 95 -12.08 -40.88 -16.64
C ALA A 95 -12.47 -40.92 -15.15
N ALA A 96 -12.18 -39.87 -14.39
CA ALA A 96 -12.55 -39.77 -12.98
C ALA A 96 -14.08 -39.80 -12.78
N VAL A 97 -14.84 -39.08 -13.61
CA VAL A 97 -16.31 -39.08 -13.57
C VAL A 97 -16.88 -40.46 -13.96
N ALA A 98 -16.28 -41.14 -14.93
CA ALA A 98 -16.69 -42.49 -15.30
C ALA A 98 -16.45 -43.48 -14.15
N ASN A 99 -15.29 -43.39 -13.49
CA ASN A 99 -14.95 -44.21 -12.34
C ASN A 99 -15.88 -43.95 -11.14
N ASP A 100 -16.21 -42.69 -10.86
CA ASP A 100 -17.14 -42.30 -9.81
C ASP A 100 -18.53 -42.91 -10.05
N ARG A 101 -19.03 -42.84 -11.29
CA ARG A 101 -20.31 -43.48 -11.67
C ARG A 101 -20.27 -44.99 -11.51
N ALA A 102 -19.21 -45.66 -11.96
CA ALA A 102 -19.08 -47.10 -11.82
C ALA A 102 -19.01 -47.54 -10.34
N ALA A 103 -18.31 -46.76 -9.51
CA ALA A 103 -18.25 -46.99 -8.07
C ALA A 103 -19.62 -46.78 -7.40
N ALA A 104 -20.34 -45.71 -7.75
CA ALA A 104 -21.68 -45.44 -7.23
C ALA A 104 -22.66 -46.57 -7.58
N GLU A 105 -22.61 -47.09 -8.80
CA GLU A 105 -23.43 -48.23 -9.20
C GLU A 105 -23.06 -49.52 -8.45
N SER A 106 -21.77 -49.77 -8.24
CA SER A 106 -21.32 -50.93 -7.46
C SER A 106 -21.79 -50.88 -6.02
N VAL A 107 -21.81 -49.69 -5.40
CA VAL A 107 -22.37 -49.50 -4.05
C VAL A 107 -23.87 -49.76 -4.06
N ARG A 108 -24.59 -49.23 -5.04
CA ARG A 108 -26.03 -49.45 -5.18
C ARG A 108 -26.37 -50.94 -5.33
N GLU A 109 -25.61 -51.68 -6.14
CA GLU A 109 -25.78 -53.12 -6.28
C GLU A 109 -25.51 -53.86 -4.97
N ALA A 110 -24.45 -53.49 -4.25
CA ALA A 110 -24.13 -54.07 -2.95
C ALA A 110 -25.22 -53.79 -1.90
N GLU A 111 -25.81 -52.59 -1.88
CA GLU A 111 -26.93 -52.25 -1.02
C GLU A 111 -28.18 -53.08 -1.34
N LEU A 112 -28.54 -53.18 -2.62
CA LEU A 112 -29.67 -54.00 -3.05
C LEU A 112 -29.50 -55.47 -2.70
N GLU A 113 -28.28 -56.00 -2.83
CA GLU A 113 -27.99 -57.38 -2.45
C GLU A 113 -28.08 -57.58 -0.94
N ARG A 114 -27.59 -56.63 -0.14
CA ARG A 114 -27.74 -56.66 1.33
C ARG A 114 -29.22 -56.65 1.74
N ASP A 115 -30.04 -55.83 1.11
CA ASP A 115 -31.47 -55.75 1.39
C ASP A 115 -32.19 -57.06 1.04
N ARG A 116 -31.86 -57.67 -0.11
CA ARG A 116 -32.40 -58.99 -0.50
C ARG A 116 -32.06 -60.07 0.52
N LEU A 117 -30.80 -60.14 0.95
CA LEU A 117 -30.35 -61.12 1.94
C LEU A 117 -31.03 -60.91 3.30
N ALA A 118 -31.27 -59.67 3.71
CA ALA A 118 -31.99 -59.35 4.94
C ALA A 118 -33.45 -59.82 4.91
N ILE A 119 -34.16 -59.62 3.79
CA ILE A 119 -35.54 -60.09 3.61
C ILE A 119 -35.59 -61.63 3.66
N ALA A 120 -34.68 -62.30 2.95
CA ALA A 120 -34.61 -63.77 2.93
C ALA A 120 -34.37 -64.35 4.33
N ALA A 121 -33.46 -63.75 5.11
CA ALA A 121 -33.20 -64.17 6.49
C ALA A 121 -34.43 -64.01 7.41
N GLY A 122 -35.21 -62.93 7.23
CA GLY A 122 -36.45 -62.70 7.98
C GLY A 122 -37.54 -63.73 7.67
N THR A 123 -37.69 -64.14 6.40
CA THR A 123 -38.67 -65.17 6.01
C THR A 123 -38.31 -66.58 6.47
N ALA A 124 -37.03 -66.86 6.74
CA ALA A 124 -36.57 -68.17 7.21
C ALA A 124 -36.71 -68.36 8.73
N GLN A 125 -37.01 -67.29 9.48
CA GLN A 125 -37.16 -67.32 10.94
C GLN A 125 -38.63 -67.32 11.41
N ALA A 126 -39.60 -67.21 10.50
CA ALA A 126 -41.04 -67.28 10.75
C ALA A 126 -41.61 -68.64 10.35
#